data_AF-A0A7V6G2R0-F1
#
_entry.id   AF-A0A7V6G2R0-F1
#
_cell.length_a   1.000
_cell.length_b   1.000
_cell.length_c   1.000
_cell.angle_alpha   90.00
_cell.angle_beta   90.00
_cell.angle_gamma   90.00
#
_symmetry.space_group_name_H-M   'P 1'
#
loop_
_entity.id
_entity.type
_entity.pdbx_description
1 polymer ?
#
loop_
_entity_poly.entity_id
_entity_poly.type
_entity_poly.pdbx_seq_one_letter_code
_entity_poly.pdbx_strand_id
1 'polypeptide(L)' 'MGFAKYFEGNEDSLLFFFLLLVILFDNGGWFGKGKDDSLLFFFLLLVILFTN' A
#
# COMPACT_ATOMS: atom_id res chain seq x y z
N MET A 1 1.45 0.85 -29.59
CA MET A 1 0.78 1.46 -28.42
C MET A 1 0.34 0.36 -27.47
N GLY A 2 1.26 -0.23 -26.68
CA GLY A 2 0.94 -1.44 -25.88
C GLY A 2 1.57 -1.52 -24.50
N PHE A 3 2.63 -0.75 -24.24
CA PHE A 3 3.33 -0.77 -22.95
C PHE A 3 2.64 0.05 -21.85
N ALA A 4 1.85 1.08 -22.20
CA ALA A 4 1.13 1.89 -21.22
C ALA A 4 -0.07 1.16 -20.57
N LYS A 5 -0.66 0.16 -21.25
CA LYS A 5 -1.87 -0.53 -20.78
C LYS A 5 -1.62 -1.48 -19.60
N TYR A 6 -0.37 -1.90 -19.37
CA TYR A 6 -0.04 -2.77 -18.24
C TYR A 6 0.18 -1.97 -16.94
N PHE A 7 0.57 -0.70 -17.04
CA PHE A 7 0.80 0.15 -15.87
C PHE A 7 -0.48 0.85 -15.37
N GLU A 8 -1.46 1.08 -16.26
CA GLU A 8 -2.74 1.73 -15.94
C GLU A 8 -3.62 0.92 -14.95
N GLY A 9 -3.34 -0.38 -14.75
CA GLY A 9 -4.06 -1.22 -13.77
C GLY A 9 -3.32 -1.45 -12.44
N ASN A 10 -2.05 -1.06 -12.34
CA ASN A 10 -1.24 -1.28 -11.14
C ASN A 10 -1.45 -0.20 -10.08
N GLU A 11 -1.75 1.02 -10.52
CA GLU A 11 -2.07 2.16 -9.65
C GLU A 11 -3.35 1.95 -8.83
N ASP A 12 -4.42 1.44 -9.45
CA ASP A 12 -5.66 1.09 -8.76
C ASP A 12 -5.46 -0.06 -7.75
N SER A 13 -4.63 -1.04 -8.12
CA SER A 13 -4.30 -2.19 -7.27
C SER A 13 -3.49 -1.78 -6.04
N LEU A 14 -2.56 -0.83 -6.19
CA LEU A 14 -1.77 -0.26 -5.09
C LEU A 14 -2.65 0.51 -4.11
N LEU A 15 -3.55 1.38 -4.62
CA LEU A 15 -4.48 2.15 -3.81
C LEU A 15 -5.44 1.24 -3.02
N PHE A 16 -5.94 0.18 -3.65
CA PHE A 16 -6.78 -0.82 -2.99
C PHE A 16 -6.04 -1.57 -1.87
N PHE A 17 -4.78 -1.97 -2.12
CA PHE A 17 -3.94 -2.60 -1.10
C PHE A 17 -3.60 -1.66 0.07
N PHE A 18 -3.37 -0.38 -0.22
CA PHE A 18 -3.12 0.63 0.81
C PHE A 18 -4.33 0.80 1.75
N LEU A 19 -5.56 0.84 1.20
CA LEU A 19 -6.80 0.89 1.98
C LEU A 19 -6.96 -0.31 2.90
N LEU A 20 -6.66 -1.53 2.41
CA LEU A 20 -6.67 -2.73 3.25
C LEU A 20 -5.66 -2.63 4.40
N LEU A 21 -4.48 -2.07 4.13
CA LEU A 21 -3.43 -1.87 5.12
C LEU A 21 -3.84 -0.87 6.20
N VAL A 22 -4.47 0.25 5.81
CA VAL A 22 -5.05 1.23 6.74
C VAL A 22 -6.10 0.59 7.63
N ILE A 23 -7.05 -0.16 7.05
CA ILE A 23 -8.10 -0.85 7.82
C ILE A 23 -7.48 -1.86 8.80
N LEU A 24 -6.44 -2.59 8.38
CA LEU A 24 -5.75 -3.60 9.19
C LEU A 24 -4.95 -2.97 10.36
N PHE A 25 -4.26 -1.85 10.13
CA PHE A 25 -3.49 -1.11 11.15
C PHE A 25 -4.37 -0.27 12.08
N ASP A 26 -5.53 0.16 11.61
CA ASP A 26 -6.49 0.94 12.38
C ASP A 26 -7.39 0.05 13.25
N ASN A 27 -7.97 -1.03 12.69
CA ASN A 27 -8.89 -1.94 13.41
C ASN A 27 -8.19 -3.05 14.20
N GLY A 28 -6.97 -3.45 13.82
CA GLY A 28 -6.20 -4.47 14.54
C GLY A 28 -5.25 -3.82 15.53
N GLY A 29 -5.46 -4.03 16.84
CA GLY A 29 -4.55 -3.59 17.91
C GLY A 29 -3.14 -4.20 17.90
N TRP A 30 -2.64 -4.63 16.73
CA TRP A 30 -1.33 -5.27 16.55
C TRP A 30 -0.17 -4.27 16.74
N PHE A 31 -0.35 -3.01 16.37
CA PHE A 31 0.65 -1.96 16.55
C PHE A 31 0.13 -0.92 17.55
N GLY A 32 0.49 -1.09 18.82
CA GLY A 32 0.17 -0.13 19.89
C GLY A 32 0.83 1.23 19.66
N LYS A 33 0.15 2.32 20.09
CA LYS A 33 0.64 3.70 20.31
C LYS A 33 1.98 4.07 19.59
N GLY A 34 1.99 4.03 18.25
CA GLY A 34 3.18 4.34 17.43
C GLY A 34 2.91 4.18 15.93
N LYS A 35 1.67 4.49 15.51
CA LYS A 35 1.04 3.97 14.29
C LYS A 35 1.46 4.67 13.00
N ASP A 36 1.95 5.90 13.09
CA ASP A 36 2.07 6.77 11.92
C ASP A 36 3.31 6.42 11.08
N ASP A 37 4.46 6.22 11.76
CA ASP A 37 5.73 5.89 11.09
C ASP A 37 5.74 4.46 10.51
N SER A 38 5.05 3.53 11.18
CA SER A 38 4.95 2.13 10.73
C SER A 38 4.13 2.01 9.45
N LEU A 39 3.01 2.71 9.34
CA LEU A 39 2.16 2.69 8.14
C LEU A 39 2.91 3.25 6.93
N LEU A 40 3.63 4.36 7.10
CA LEU A 40 4.44 4.99 6.05
C LEU A 40 5.59 4.08 5.57
N PHE A 41 6.24 3.37 6.49
CA PHE A 41 7.27 2.38 6.14
C PHE A 41 6.71 1.23 5.30
N PHE A 42 5.55 0.68 5.69
CA PHE A 42 4.88 -0.37 4.91
C PHE A 42 4.37 0.12 3.56
N PHE A 43 3.92 1.39 3.47
CA PHE A 43 3.56 1.99 2.19
C PHE A 43 4.76 2.08 1.24
N LEU A 44 5.93 2.47 1.73
CA LEU A 44 7.15 2.52 0.91
C LEU A 44 7.54 1.13 0.40
N LEU A 45 7.44 0.11 1.25
CA LEU A 45 7.64 -1.30 0.85
C LEU A 45 6.65 -1.73 -0.23
N LEU A 46 5.37 -1.35 -0.11
CA LEU A 46 4.34 -1.64 -1.11
C LEU A 46 4.65 -0.99 -2.45
N VAL A 47 5.07 0.29 -2.44
CA VAL A 47 5.48 1.02 -3.65
C VAL A 47 6.66 0.32 -4.32
N ILE A 48 7.69 -0.06 -3.56
CA ILE A 48 8.85 -0.80 -4.09
C ILE A 48 8.45 -2.16 -4.69
N LEU A 49 7.45 -2.83 -4.12
CA LEU A 49 7.01 -4.15 -4.54
C LEU A 49 6.07 -4.13 -5.77
N PHE A 50 5.30 -3.05 -5.96
CA PHE A 50 4.42 -2.86 -7.12
C PHE A 50 5.06 -2.07 -8.26
N THR A 51 6.18 -1.38 -8.01
CA THR A 51 6.92 -0.61 -9.04
C THR A 51 8.04 -1.41 -9.72
N ASN A 52 8.27 -2.67 -9.32
CA ASN A 52 9.28 -3.58 -9.87
C ASN A 52 8.59 -4.74 -10.59
#